data_AF-A0A1S3DLA2-F1
#
_entry.id   AF-A0A1S3DLA2-F1
#
_cell.length_a   1.000
_cell.length_b   1.000
_cell.length_c   1.000
_cell.angle_alpha   90.00
_cell.angle_beta   90.00
_cell.angle_gamma   90.00
#
_symmetry.space_group_name_H-M   'P 1'
#
loop_
_entity.id
_entity.type
_entity.pdbx_description
1 polymer ?
#
loop_
_entity_poly.entity_id
_entity_poly.type
_entity_poly.pdbx_seq_one_letter_code
_entity_poly.pdbx_strand_id
1 'polypeptide(L)'
;MSLQDPSVKFNLLDSCHEEFNHKVPNSLLHKINSLDDVYNYYLTSVDVRTPLEALKTRDLPPNLHILYDYHRFADDSSKFDGVTAYPQNNNVVTGLKMKKKYKGFDAPQPKPEYEDELKL
;
A
#
# COMPACT_ATOMS: atom_id res chain seq x y z
N MET A 1 13.90 -22.35 29.93
CA MET A 1 14.24 -23.59 29.20
C MET A 1 14.75 -23.17 27.82
N SER A 2 15.99 -23.54 27.44
CA SER A 2 16.61 -23.06 26.20
C SER A 2 16.34 -24.02 25.04
N LEU A 3 16.00 -23.48 23.87
CA LEU A 3 15.65 -24.20 22.63
C LEU A 3 16.87 -24.33 21.70
N GLN A 4 17.85 -25.14 22.11
CA GLN A 4 19.09 -25.33 21.34
C GLN A 4 18.99 -26.41 20.26
N ASP A 5 18.16 -27.43 20.46
CA ASP A 5 17.95 -28.48 19.45
C ASP A 5 17.10 -27.95 18.29
N PRO A 6 17.64 -27.91 17.05
CA PRO A 6 16.90 -27.45 15.89
C PRO A 6 15.64 -28.25 15.60
N SER A 7 15.63 -29.56 15.90
CA SER A 7 14.50 -30.45 15.60
C SER A 7 13.32 -30.16 16.52
N VAL A 8 13.59 -30.03 17.82
CA VAL A 8 12.57 -29.65 18.83
C VAL A 8 12.05 -28.25 18.56
N LYS A 9 12.93 -27.31 18.24
CA LYS A 9 12.55 -25.93 17.89
C LYS A 9 11.66 -25.89 16.64
N PHE A 10 11.99 -26.67 15.61
CA PHE A 10 11.18 -26.76 14.40
C PHE A 10 9.78 -27.29 14.72
N ASN A 11 9.67 -28.44 15.38
CA ASN A 11 8.38 -29.06 15.70
C ASN A 11 7.51 -28.14 16.57
N LEU A 12 8.10 -27.45 17.56
CA LEU A 12 7.38 -26.49 18.39
C LEU A 12 6.80 -25.34 17.56
N LEU A 13 7.63 -24.70 16.72
CA LEU A 13 7.20 -23.58 15.90
C LEU A 13 6.19 -24.00 14.83
N ASP A 14 6.28 -25.23 14.33
CA ASP A 14 5.34 -25.79 13.38
C ASP A 14 3.96 -26.04 14.02
N SER A 15 3.93 -26.64 15.23
CA SER A 15 2.68 -26.78 15.98
C SER A 15 2.05 -25.41 16.33
N CYS A 16 2.85 -24.42 16.72
CA CYS A 16 2.34 -23.06 16.93
C CYS A 16 1.84 -22.43 15.62
N HIS A 17 2.48 -22.71 14.50
CA HIS A 17 2.02 -22.23 13.20
C HIS A 17 0.65 -22.83 12.83
N GLU A 18 0.44 -24.12 13.05
CA GLU A 18 -0.83 -24.79 12.80
C GLU A 18 -1.96 -24.24 13.68
N GLU A 19 -1.68 -23.97 14.96
CA GLU A 19 -2.69 -23.48 15.91
C GLU A 19 -3.05 -22.00 15.68
N PHE A 20 -2.05 -21.13 15.51
CA PHE A 20 -2.27 -19.68 15.42
C PHE A 20 -2.35 -19.16 13.98
N ASN A 21 -2.11 -20.01 12.98
CA ASN A 21 -1.95 -19.64 11.57
C ASN A 21 -0.94 -18.48 11.37
N HIS A 22 0.03 -18.35 12.27
CA HIS A 22 1.01 -17.28 12.27
C HIS A 22 2.43 -17.86 12.33
N LYS A 23 3.17 -17.69 11.24
CA LYS A 23 4.52 -18.22 11.08
C LYS A 23 5.58 -17.22 11.53
N VAL A 24 6.59 -17.70 12.24
CA VAL A 24 7.77 -16.90 12.57
C VAL A 24 8.63 -16.67 11.30
N PRO A 25 8.98 -15.42 10.96
CA PRO A 25 9.84 -15.14 9.81
C PRO A 25 11.29 -15.54 10.06
N ASN A 26 11.99 -15.93 8.99
CA ASN A 26 13.40 -16.36 9.06
C ASN A 26 14.33 -15.32 9.72
N SER A 27 14.01 -14.04 9.55
CA SER A 27 14.75 -12.93 10.15
C SER A 27 14.70 -12.91 11.68
N LEU A 28 13.68 -13.50 12.30
CA LEU A 28 13.51 -13.52 13.76
C LEU A 28 13.85 -14.88 14.38
N LEU A 29 14.05 -15.93 13.59
CA LEU A 29 14.35 -17.28 14.10
C LEU A 29 15.58 -17.32 15.02
N HIS A 30 16.62 -16.54 14.73
CA HIS A 30 17.83 -16.49 15.55
C HIS A 30 17.64 -15.80 16.92
N LYS A 31 16.57 -15.02 17.07
CA LYS A 31 16.24 -14.31 18.31
C LYS A 31 15.47 -15.18 19.29
N ILE A 32 14.82 -16.25 18.80
CA ILE A 32 14.05 -17.18 19.62
C ILE A 32 14.98 -18.25 20.18
N ASN A 33 15.42 -18.09 21.43
CA ASN A 33 16.34 -19.03 22.10
C ASN A 33 15.73 -19.67 23.36
N SER A 34 14.63 -19.11 23.86
CA SER A 34 13.89 -19.59 25.02
C SER A 34 12.39 -19.72 24.70
N LEU A 35 11.68 -20.52 25.49
CA LEU A 35 10.22 -20.62 25.41
C LEU A 35 9.55 -19.26 25.71
N ASP A 36 10.17 -18.45 26.55
CA ASP A 36 9.69 -17.09 26.88
C ASP A 36 9.69 -16.18 25.64
N ASP A 37 10.70 -16.30 24.78
CA ASP A 37 10.78 -15.54 23.53
C ASP A 37 9.65 -15.91 22.57
N VAL A 38 9.30 -17.20 22.51
CA VAL A 38 8.16 -17.69 21.73
C VAL A 38 6.86 -17.11 22.28
N TYR A 39 6.67 -17.19 23.60
CA TYR A 39 5.49 -16.65 24.26
C TYR A 39 5.32 -15.15 24.00
N ASN A 40 6.37 -14.36 24.19
CA ASN A 40 6.37 -12.91 23.96
C ASN A 40 6.10 -12.57 22.48
N TYR A 41 6.61 -13.38 21.54
CA TYR A 41 6.34 -13.19 20.11
C TYR A 41 4.85 -13.36 19.79
N TYR A 42 4.24 -14.47 20.23
CA TYR A 42 2.83 -14.74 19.95
C TYR A 42 1.86 -13.87 20.76
N LEU A 43 2.31 -13.30 21.89
CA LEU A 43 1.55 -12.33 22.66
C LEU A 43 1.43 -10.97 21.93
N THR A 44 2.39 -10.65 21.07
CA THR A 44 2.43 -9.36 20.36
C THR A 44 1.49 -9.38 19.15
N SER A 45 0.45 -8.56 19.17
CA SER A 45 -0.49 -8.44 18.05
C SER A 45 0.16 -7.79 16.83
N VAL A 46 -0.09 -8.33 15.63
CA VAL A 46 0.36 -7.75 14.36
C VAL A 46 -0.84 -7.17 13.60
N ASP A 47 -0.77 -5.89 13.25
CA ASP A 47 -1.76 -5.25 12.37
C ASP A 47 -1.33 -5.46 10.91
N VAL A 48 -2.18 -6.13 10.13
CA VAL A 48 -1.95 -6.42 8.71
C VAL A 48 -2.50 -5.31 7.81
N ARG A 49 -3.28 -4.37 8.37
CA ARG A 49 -3.90 -3.30 7.61
C ARG A 49 -2.87 -2.33 7.08
N THR A 50 -3.11 -1.85 5.88
CA THR A 50 -2.32 -0.73 5.34
C THR A 50 -2.64 0.55 6.11
N PRO A 51 -1.73 1.54 6.12
CA PRO A 51 -1.99 2.83 6.78
C PRO A 51 -3.28 3.50 6.29
N LEU A 52 -3.61 3.37 5.01
CA LEU A 52 -4.84 3.91 4.43
C LEU A 52 -6.09 3.22 4.98
N GLU A 53 -6.07 1.89 5.12
CA GLU A 53 -7.16 1.13 5.72
C GLU A 53 -7.32 1.45 7.20
N ALA A 54 -6.21 1.65 7.92
CA ALA A 54 -6.24 2.05 9.32
C ALA A 54 -6.87 3.46 9.51
N LEU A 55 -6.67 4.37 8.56
CA LEU A 55 -7.29 5.70 8.57
C LEU A 55 -8.81 5.63 8.35
N LYS A 56 -9.30 4.64 7.60
CA LYS A 56 -10.74 4.47 7.34
C LYS A 56 -11.55 4.19 8.61
N THR A 57 -10.93 3.57 9.61
CA THR A 57 -11.58 3.22 10.89
C THR A 57 -11.45 4.33 11.94
N ARG A 58 -10.65 5.38 11.69
CA ARG A 58 -10.42 6.47 12.63
C ARG A 58 -11.38 7.63 12.39
N ASP A 59 -11.66 8.40 13.43
CA ASP A 59 -12.38 9.66 13.30
C ASP A 59 -11.46 10.71 12.66
N LEU A 60 -11.76 11.08 11.41
CA LEU A 60 -11.03 12.12 10.69
C LEU A 60 -11.52 13.50 11.13
N PRO A 61 -10.64 14.51 11.15
CA PRO A 61 -11.07 15.88 11.38
C PRO A 61 -12.01 16.34 10.25
N PRO A 62 -12.95 17.27 10.54
CA PRO A 62 -14.05 17.60 9.62
C PRO A 62 -13.60 18.23 8.30
N ASN A 63 -12.35 18.70 8.21
CA ASN A 63 -11.76 19.29 7.03
C ASN A 63 -10.94 18.30 6.17
N LEU A 64 -10.88 17.02 6.55
CA LEU A 64 -10.10 16.01 5.84
C LEU A 64 -11.01 14.97 5.20
N HIS A 65 -11.05 14.97 3.86
CA HIS A 65 -11.75 13.98 3.07
C HIS A 65 -10.74 13.18 2.23
N ILE A 66 -10.69 11.87 2.45
CA ILE A 66 -9.79 10.96 1.74
C ILE A 66 -10.57 10.17 0.69
N LEU A 67 -10.01 10.08 -0.52
CA LEU A 67 -10.48 9.17 -1.56
C LEU A 67 -9.76 7.82 -1.38
N TYR A 68 -10.49 6.81 -0.90
CA TYR A 68 -9.93 5.49 -0.64
C TYR A 68 -9.71 4.68 -1.93
N ASP A 69 -10.62 4.84 -2.89
CA ASP A 69 -10.52 4.14 -4.16
C ASP A 69 -9.61 4.90 -5.12
N TYR A 70 -8.85 4.14 -5.90
CA TYR A 70 -8.04 4.73 -6.97
C TYR A 70 -8.96 5.42 -7.99
N HIS A 71 -8.92 6.74 -8.00
CA HIS A 71 -9.64 7.56 -8.96
C HIS A 71 -8.67 8.25 -9.91
N ARG A 72 -8.86 8.03 -11.21
CA ARG A 72 -8.10 8.73 -12.24
C ARG A 72 -8.88 9.98 -12.65
N PHE A 73 -8.26 11.14 -12.45
CA PHE A 73 -8.72 12.40 -13.03
C PHE A 73 -8.36 12.40 -14.52
N ALA A 74 -9.33 12.06 -15.37
CA ALA A 74 -9.26 12.13 -16.82
C ALA A 74 -10.48 12.93 -17.33
N ASP A 75 -10.46 13.34 -18.60
CA ASP A 75 -11.41 14.31 -19.21
C ASP A 75 -12.91 14.03 -18.97
N ASP A 76 -13.32 12.77 -18.71
CA ASP A 76 -14.71 12.41 -18.42
C ASP A 76 -15.12 12.64 -16.95
N SER A 77 -14.27 13.26 -16.12
CA SER A 77 -14.68 13.61 -14.77
C SER A 77 -15.70 14.75 -14.83
N SER A 78 -16.97 14.44 -14.61
CA SER A 78 -18.03 15.41 -14.28
C SER A 78 -17.71 16.29 -13.04
N LYS A 79 -16.55 16.07 -12.41
CA LYS A 79 -16.04 16.81 -11.26
C LYS A 79 -15.05 17.86 -11.77
N PHE A 80 -15.06 19.04 -11.14
CA PHE A 80 -14.14 20.15 -11.44
C PHE A 80 -14.27 20.71 -12.87
N ASP A 81 -15.47 20.71 -13.45
CA ASP A 81 -15.75 21.30 -14.78
C ASP A 81 -14.83 20.78 -15.91
N GLY A 82 -14.41 19.51 -15.82
CA GLY A 82 -13.49 18.90 -16.78
C GLY A 82 -12.02 19.34 -16.61
N VAL A 83 -11.70 20.11 -15.58
CA VAL A 83 -10.33 20.53 -15.27
C VAL A 83 -9.60 19.36 -14.58
N THR A 84 -8.62 18.81 -15.28
CA THR A 84 -7.71 17.80 -14.72
C THR A 84 -6.73 18.44 -13.72
N ALA A 85 -6.39 17.71 -12.65
CA ALA A 85 -5.38 18.13 -11.67
C ALA A 85 -3.95 18.13 -12.24
N TYR A 86 -3.74 17.57 -13.43
CA TYR A 86 -2.44 17.46 -14.09
C TYR A 86 -2.48 18.07 -15.51
N PRO A 87 -2.66 19.40 -15.65
CA PRO A 87 -2.64 20.05 -16.95
C PRO A 87 -1.27 19.86 -17.61
N GLN A 88 -1.25 19.70 -18.94
CA GLN A 88 -0.02 19.55 -19.77
C GLN A 88 0.84 18.29 -19.51
N ASN A 89 0.44 17.41 -18.59
CA ASN A 89 1.18 16.18 -18.29
C ASN A 89 0.54 14.96 -18.96
N ASN A 90 1.25 14.39 -19.94
CA ASN A 90 0.84 13.16 -20.58
C ASN A 90 1.12 11.95 -19.68
N ASN A 91 0.16 11.01 -19.61
CA ASN A 91 0.36 9.73 -18.96
C ASN A 91 0.59 8.64 -20.02
N VAL A 92 1.86 8.44 -20.35
CA VAL A 92 2.30 7.46 -21.35
C VAL A 92 2.50 6.10 -20.68
N VAL A 93 1.67 5.14 -21.04
CA VAL A 93 1.83 3.74 -20.61
C VAL A 93 2.88 3.08 -21.50
N THR A 94 4.10 2.93 -20.99
CA THR A 94 5.28 2.47 -21.77
C THR A 94 5.30 0.96 -22.02
N GLY A 95 4.80 0.12 -21.10
CA GLY A 95 4.88 -1.33 -21.22
C GLY A 95 3.78 -1.96 -22.09
N LEU A 96 4.13 -2.85 -23.04
CA LEU A 96 3.17 -3.54 -23.93
C LEU A 96 2.03 -4.25 -23.18
N LYS A 97 2.34 -4.93 -22.06
CA LYS A 97 1.33 -5.60 -21.20
C LYS A 97 0.40 -4.58 -20.56
N MET A 98 0.95 -3.46 -20.07
CA MET A 98 0.20 -2.42 -19.38
C MET A 98 -0.65 -1.60 -20.34
N LYS A 99 -0.19 -1.38 -21.57
CA LYS A 99 -0.93 -0.66 -22.63
C LYS A 99 -2.25 -1.34 -23.01
N LYS A 100 -2.34 -2.66 -22.83
CA LYS A 100 -3.60 -3.40 -23.00
C LYS A 100 -4.55 -3.23 -21.81
N LYS A 101 -4.02 -3.11 -20.59
CA LYS A 101 -4.81 -3.02 -19.35
C LYS A 101 -5.26 -1.59 -19.05
N TYR A 102 -4.43 -0.61 -19.37
CA TYR A 102 -4.64 0.80 -19.04
C TYR A 102 -4.51 1.65 -20.30
N LYS A 103 -5.51 2.49 -20.56
CA LYS A 103 -5.48 3.48 -21.65
C LYS A 103 -4.52 4.60 -21.28
N GLY A 104 -3.60 4.96 -22.18
CA GLY A 104 -2.81 6.19 -22.06
C GLY A 104 -3.71 7.42 -22.06
N PHE A 105 -3.22 8.53 -21.55
CA PHE A 105 -3.93 9.81 -21.62
C PHE A 105 -2.97 10.88 -22.14
N ASP A 106 -3.39 11.56 -23.18
CA ASP A 106 -2.68 12.70 -23.76
C ASP A 106 -3.41 13.95 -23.28
N ALA A 107 -2.69 14.83 -22.57
CA ALA A 107 -3.26 16.05 -22.05
C ALA A 107 -3.52 17.04 -23.19
N PRO A 108 -4.62 17.80 -23.15
CA PRO A 108 -4.85 18.87 -24.10
C PRO A 108 -3.74 19.92 -23.96
N GLN A 109 -3.14 20.29 -25.09
CA GLN A 109 -2.15 21.35 -25.14
C GLN A 109 -2.84 22.72 -24.98
N PRO A 110 -2.20 23.69 -24.31
CA PRO A 110 -2.72 25.05 -24.26
C PRO A 110 -2.86 25.58 -25.69
N LYS A 111 -3.95 26.30 -25.97
CA LYS A 111 -4.09 26.99 -27.26
C LYS A 111 -3.03 28.10 -27.32
N PRO A 112 -2.42 28.35 -28.50
CA PRO A 112 -1.32 29.31 -28.65
C PRO A 112 -1.67 30.73 -28.18
N GLU A 113 -2.95 31.11 -28.22
CA GLU A 113 -3.44 32.41 -27.74
C GLU A 113 -3.18 32.68 -26.24
N TYR A 114 -2.96 31.64 -25.43
CA TYR A 114 -2.73 31.76 -23.97
C TYR A 114 -1.26 31.55 -23.57
N GLU A 115 -0.34 31.31 -24.53
CA GLU A 115 1.08 31.09 -24.24
C GLU A 115 1.82 32.35 -23.77
N ASP A 116 1.30 33.53 -24.13
CA ASP A 116 1.91 34.82 -23.75
C ASP A 116 1.49 35.29 -22.34
N GLU A 117 0.38 34.78 -21.81
CA GLU A 117 -0.09 35.10 -20.43
C GLU A 117 0.55 34.22 -19.36
N LEU A 118 1.12 33.07 -19.75
CA LEU A 118 1.74 32.09 -18.84
C LEU A 118 3.25 32.29 -18.65
N LYS A 119 3.86 33.24 -19.38
CA LYS A 119 5.26 33.66 -19.20
C LYS A 119 5.30 34.79 -18.18
N LEU A 120 5.34 34.43 -16.89
CA LEU A 120 5.70 35.36 -15.82
C LEU A 120 7.21 35.32 -15.56
#